data_AF-A0AB36EXE8-F1
#
_entry.id   AF-A0AB36EXE8-F1
#
_cell.length_a   1.000
_cell.length_b   1.000
_cell.length_c   1.000
_cell.angle_alpha   90.00
_cell.angle_beta   90.00
_cell.angle_gamma   90.00
#
_symmetry.space_group_name_H-M   'P 1'
#
loop_
_entity.id
_entity.type
_entity.pdbx_description
1 polymer ?
#
loop_
_entity_poly.entity_id
_entity_poly.type
_entity_poly.pdbx_seq_one_letter_code
_entity_poly.pdbx_strand_id
1 'polypeptide(L)' 'MQEIHDTPEEKSVSDDVLMGYLEHQLRSGRVKVGVLMVQFEKAFPGVHRDRLVRCFNALESRYLKR' A
#
# COMPACT_ATOMS: atom_id res chain seq x y z
N MET A 1 11.43 -32.83 -1.42
CA MET A 1 10.48 -31.80 -0.96
C MET A 1 11.28 -30.51 -0.90
N GLN A 2 10.86 -29.45 -1.59
CA GLN A 2 11.64 -28.22 -1.67
C GLN A 2 11.64 -27.53 -0.29
N GLU A 3 12.82 -27.48 0.34
CA GLU A 3 13.09 -26.64 1.49
C GLU A 3 13.29 -25.22 0.98
N ILE A 4 12.26 -24.41 1.13
CA ILE A 4 12.30 -22.98 0.81
C ILE A 4 12.99 -22.31 2.00
N HIS A 5 14.29 -22.03 1.85
CA HIS A 5 14.97 -21.04 2.67
C HIS A 5 14.30 -19.68 2.39
N ASP A 6 13.28 -19.31 3.17
CA ASP A 6 12.80 -17.92 3.28
C ASP A 6 13.83 -17.19 4.16
N THR A 7 14.97 -16.88 3.57
CA THR A 7 15.88 -15.87 4.14
C THR A 7 15.06 -14.58 4.23
N PRO A 8 15.03 -13.89 5.39
CA PRO A 8 14.35 -12.60 5.53
C PRO A 8 15.20 -11.50 4.86
N GLU A 9 15.55 -11.67 3.59
CA GLU A 9 15.88 -10.55 2.74
C GLU A 9 14.59 -9.76 2.59
N GLU A 10 14.60 -8.56 3.15
CA GLU A 10 13.76 -7.42 2.79
C GLU A 10 12.74 -7.75 1.70
N LYS A 11 11.60 -8.32 2.11
CA LYS A 11 10.43 -8.52 1.26
C LYS A 11 10.08 -7.16 0.70
N SER A 12 10.61 -6.85 -0.48
CA SER A 12 10.31 -5.65 -1.23
C SER A 12 8.82 -5.68 -1.45
N VAL A 13 8.09 -4.94 -0.61
CA VAL A 13 6.64 -4.94 -0.61
C VAL A 13 6.19 -4.61 -2.02
N SER A 14 5.50 -5.54 -2.68
CA SER A 14 5.05 -5.36 -4.06
C SER A 14 3.96 -4.30 -4.15
N ASP A 15 3.84 -3.66 -5.32
CA ASP A 15 2.81 -2.63 -5.54
C ASP A 15 1.39 -3.22 -5.40
N ASP A 16 1.17 -4.50 -5.69
CA ASP A 16 -0.10 -5.19 -5.44
C ASP A 16 -0.48 -5.24 -3.96
N VAL A 17 0.50 -5.44 -3.06
CA VAL A 17 0.28 -5.46 -1.61
C VAL A 17 -0.09 -4.05 -1.12
N LEU A 18 0.62 -3.05 -1.64
CA LEU A 18 0.37 -1.63 -1.39
C LEU A 18 -1.04 -1.22 -1.83
N MET A 19 -1.42 -1.60 -3.05
CA MET A 19 -2.75 -1.32 -3.61
C MET A 19 -3.87 -2.06 -2.86
N GLY A 20 -3.66 -3.34 -2.51
CA GLY A 20 -4.64 -4.12 -1.75
C GLY A 20 -4.92 -3.51 -0.37
N TYR A 21 -3.90 -3.00 0.31
CA TYR A 21 -4.08 -2.28 1.58
C TYR A 21 -4.93 -1.01 1.39
N LEU A 22 -4.61 -0.20 0.38
CA LEU A 22 -5.31 1.03 0.07
C LEU A 22 -6.79 0.78 -0.29
N GLU A 23 -7.07 -0.21 -1.14
CA GLU A 23 -8.43 -0.60 -1.53
C GLU A 23 -9.22 -1.10 -0.31
N HIS A 24 -8.60 -1.87 0.58
CA HIS A 24 -9.23 -2.35 1.81
C HIS A 24 -9.61 -1.18 2.73
N GLN A 25 -8.71 -0.23 2.94
CA GLN A 25 -8.97 0.97 3.75
C GLN A 25 -10.07 1.85 3.13
N LEU A 26 -10.06 2.02 1.81
CA LEU A 26 -11.08 2.78 1.09
C LEU A 26 -12.47 2.14 1.24
N ARG A 27 -12.56 0.81 1.05
CA ARG A 27 -13.81 0.05 1.22
C ARG A 27 -14.33 0.04 2.65
N SER A 28 -13.45 0.19 3.64
CA SER A 28 -13.86 0.34 5.04
C SER A 28 -14.71 1.60 5.25
N GLY A 29 -14.59 2.62 4.39
CA GLY A 29 -15.36 3.87 4.46
C GLY A 29 -15.05 4.75 5.69
N ARG A 30 -14.20 4.27 6.59
CA ARG A 30 -13.85 4.91 7.87
C ARG A 30 -12.61 5.80 7.80
N VAL A 31 -11.92 5.83 6.67
CA VAL A 31 -10.67 6.57 6.51
C VAL A 31 -10.86 7.62 5.43
N LYS A 32 -10.70 8.89 5.82
CA LYS A 32 -10.62 10.01 4.87
C LYS A 32 -9.30 9.92 4.10
N VAL A 33 -9.33 10.30 2.83
CA VAL A 33 -8.18 10.34 1.91
C VAL A 33 -6.94 10.99 2.56
N GLY A 34 -7.11 12.14 3.24
CA GLY A 34 -6.00 12.82 3.92
C GLY A 34 -5.37 12.06 5.09
N VAL A 35 -6.09 11.11 5.70
CA VAL A 35 -5.58 10.24 6.79
C VAL A 35 -5.03 8.94 6.21
N LEU A 36 -5.52 8.50 5.04
CA LEU A 36 -5.10 7.27 4.39
C LEU A 36 -3.61 7.27 4.08
N MET A 37 -3.06 8.37 3.55
CA MET A 37 -1.62 8.47 3.27
C MET A 37 -0.76 8.32 4.54
N VAL A 38 -1.19 8.92 5.66
CA VAL A 38 -0.48 8.81 6.95
C VAL A 38 -0.52 7.38 7.48
N GLN A 39 -1.67 6.70 7.37
CA GLN A 39 -1.80 5.30 7.76
C GLN A 39 -0.96 4.39 6.86
N PHE A 40 -0.84 4.74 5.58
CA PHE A 40 -0.07 4.00 4.60
C PHE A 40 1.44 4.11 4.85
N GLU A 41 1.95 5.32 5.12
CA GLU A 41 3.35 5.53 5.54
C GLU A 41 3.67 4.78 6.85
N LYS A 42 2.73 4.75 7.80
CA LYS A 42 2.88 4.00 9.06
C LYS A 42 2.86 2.48 8.88
N ALA A 43 2.04 1.98 7.96
CA ALA A 43 1.94 0.55 7.66
C ALA A 43 3.17 0.04 6.90
N PHE A 44 3.82 0.91 6.13
CA PHE A 44 4.96 0.57 5.28
C PHE A 44 6.15 1.52 5.50
N PRO A 45 6.75 1.55 6.70
CA PRO A 45 7.82 2.49 7.03
C PRO A 45 9.13 2.23 6.25
N GLY A 46 9.30 1.05 5.65
CA GLY A 46 10.45 0.69 4.81
C GLY A 46 10.26 0.98 3.32
N VAL A 47 9.08 1.45 2.89
CA VAL A 47 8.80 1.75 1.48
C VAL A 47 9.07 3.23 1.22
N HIS A 48 9.81 3.51 0.15
CA HIS A 48 10.04 4.89 -0.28
C HIS A 48 8.71 5.63 -0.48
N ARG A 49 8.62 6.83 0.12
CA ARG A 49 7.44 7.70 0.05
C ARG A 49 6.95 7.92 -1.37
N ASP A 50 7.85 8.10 -2.32
CA ASP A 50 7.51 8.29 -3.73
C ASP A 50 6.70 7.12 -4.30
N ARG A 51 7.04 5.88 -3.93
CA ARG A 51 6.31 4.68 -4.32
C ARG A 51 4.92 4.63 -3.69
N LEU A 52 4.81 4.98 -2.39
CA LEU A 52 3.52 5.10 -1.71
C LEU A 52 2.63 6.15 -2.38
N VAL A 53 3.18 7.32 -2.74
CA VAL A 53 2.46 8.37 -3.46
C VAL A 53 1.98 7.89 -4.84
N ARG A 54 2.81 7.13 -5.58
CA ARG A 54 2.39 6.54 -6.87
C ARG A 54 1.20 5.60 -6.72
N CYS A 55 1.24 4.66 -5.78
CA CYS A 55 0.12 3.75 -5.51
C CYS A 55 -1.13 4.52 -5.06
N PHE A 56 -0.96 5.52 -4.19
CA PHE A 56 -2.04 6.37 -3.73
C PHE A 56 -2.71 7.13 -4.87
N ASN A 57 -1.93 7.81 -5.71
CA ASN A 57 -2.45 8.54 -6.87
C ASN A 57 -3.16 7.62 -7.87
N ALA A 58 -2.65 6.40 -8.07
CA ALA A 58 -3.30 5.40 -8.91
C ALA A 58 -4.66 4.98 -8.35
N LEU A 59 -4.76 4.80 -7.03
CA LEU A 59 -6.02 4.55 -6.33
C LEU A 59 -6.99 5.72 -6.48
N GLU A 60 -6.56 6.94 -6.18
CA GLU A 60 -7.39 8.14 -6.29
C GLU A 60 -7.91 8.33 -7.72
N SER A 61 -7.06 8.13 -8.73
CA SER A 61 -7.46 8.23 -10.13
C SER A 61 -8.48 7.17 -10.53
N ARG A 62 -8.47 6.00 -9.88
CA ARG A 62 -9.36 4.87 -10.20
C ARG A 62 -10.70 4.95 -9.47
N TYR A 63 -10.75 5.56 -8.29
CA TYR A 63 -11.92 5.54 -7.41
C TYR A 63 -12.52 6.93 -7.11
N LEU A 64 -11.74 8.00 -7.17
CA LEU A 64 -12.18 9.36 -6.76
C LEU A 64 -12.31 10.34 -7.92
N LYS A 65 -11.59 10.15 -9.02
CA LYS A 65 -11.83 10.89 -10.27
C LYS A 65 -13.04 10.30 -10.98
N ARG A 66 -14.23 10.74 -10.58
CA ARG A 66 -15.49 10.51 -11.31
C ARG A 66 -16.14 11.86 -11.64
#